data_AF-A0A841KZY6-F1
#
_entry.id   AF-A0A841KZY6-F1
#
_cell.length_a   1.000
_cell.length_b   1.000
_cell.length_c   1.000
_cell.angle_alpha   90.00
_cell.angle_beta   90.00
_cell.angle_gamma   90.00
#
_symmetry.space_group_name_H-M   'P 1'
#
loop_
_entity.id
_entity.type
_entity.pdbx_description
1 polymer ?
#
loop_
_entity_poly.entity_id
_entity_poly.type
_entity_poly.pdbx_seq_one_letter_code
_entity_poly.pdbx_strand_id
1 'polypeptide(L)' 'MAIQIGKESEHLLYVSFPYASDRIKKIKTIQGSYWVSKYRQWHIPYTRENLMKLLHLFSDEEICTDDALDNMLMMKSQY' A
#
# COMPACT_ATOMS: atom_id res chain seq x y z
N MET A 1 -4.22 -9.20 -12.26
CA MET A 1 -4.77 -9.32 -10.88
C MET A 1 -4.18 -8.19 -10.07
N ALA A 2 -5.00 -7.18 -9.80
CA ALA A 2 -4.54 -5.92 -9.23
C ALA A 2 -4.19 -6.03 -7.73
N ILE A 3 -3.32 -5.13 -7.29
CA ILE A 3 -2.98 -4.90 -5.89
C ILE A 3 -3.83 -3.73 -5.42
N GLN A 4 -4.61 -3.95 -4.37
CA GLN A 4 -5.42 -2.90 -3.76
C GLN A 4 -4.59 -2.20 -2.70
N ILE A 5 -4.44 -0.88 -2.83
CA ILE A 5 -3.74 -0.04 -1.87
C ILE A 5 -4.67 1.08 -1.45
N GLY A 6 -4.86 1.25 -0.15
CA GLY A 6 -5.71 2.31 0.36
C GLY A 6 -5.24 2.84 1.69
N LYS A 7 -5.94 3.87 2.16
CA LYS A 7 -5.69 4.49 3.47
C LYS A 7 -6.74 3.98 4.44
N GLU A 8 -6.29 3.25 5.46
CA GLU A 8 -7.17 2.80 6.57
C GLU A 8 -7.39 3.97 7.54
N SER A 9 -6.36 4.81 7.76
CA SER A 9 -6.43 5.97 8.65
C SER A 9 -5.36 7.00 8.28
N GLU A 10 -5.39 8.18 8.92
CA GLU A 10 -4.39 9.27 8.80
C GLU A 10 -2.92 8.79 8.81
N HIS A 11 -2.65 7.73 9.58
CA HIS A 11 -1.31 7.19 9.80
C HIS A 11 -1.15 5.73 9.33
N LEU A 12 -2.11 5.19 8.57
CA LEU A 12 -2.11 3.76 8.24
C LEU A 12 -2.62 3.50 6.83
N LEU A 13 -1.81 2.77 6.06
CA LEU A 13 -2.17 2.21 4.78
C LEU A 13 -2.54 0.75 4.94
N TYR A 14 -3.46 0.27 4.11
CA TYR A 14 -3.70 -1.15 3.92
C TYR A 14 -3.32 -1.56 2.49
N VAL A 15 -2.88 -2.82 2.37
CA VAL A 15 -2.51 -3.43 1.10
C VAL A 15 -3.12 -4.83 1.04
N SER A 16 -3.97 -5.05 0.04
CA SER A 16 -4.67 -6.32 -0.17
C SER A 16 -4.38 -6.84 -1.58
N PHE A 17 -4.06 -8.13 -1.66
CA PHE A 17 -3.80 -8.82 -2.93
C PHE A 17 -3.98 -10.32 -2.72
N PRO A 18 -4.31 -11.07 -3.79
CA PRO A 18 -4.36 -12.53 -3.72
C PRO A 18 -2.99 -13.09 -3.34
N TYR A 19 -2.99 -14.20 -2.59
CA TYR A 19 -1.79 -14.81 -2.04
C TYR A 19 -0.73 -15.05 -3.13
N ALA A 20 0.39 -14.32 -3.02
CA ALA A 20 1.54 -14.47 -3.89
C ALA A 20 2.82 -14.35 -3.04
N SER A 21 3.62 -15.40 -3.03
CA SER A 21 4.84 -15.47 -2.22
C SER A 21 5.83 -14.35 -2.53
N ASP A 22 5.88 -13.90 -3.79
CA ASP A 22 6.75 -12.80 -4.22
C ASP A 22 6.29 -11.44 -3.63
N ARG A 23 4.99 -11.13 -3.74
CA ARG A 23 4.39 -9.92 -3.17
C ARG A 23 4.54 -9.85 -1.64
N ILE A 24 4.41 -10.99 -0.96
CA ILE A 24 4.64 -11.10 0.48
C ILE A 24 6.09 -10.76 0.83
N LYS A 25 7.07 -11.26 0.05
CA LYS A 25 8.49 -10.91 0.26
C LYS A 25 8.71 -9.40 0.07
N LYS A 26 8.14 -8.80 -0.97
CA LYS A 26 8.21 -7.35 -1.23
C LYS A 26 7.69 -6.53 -0.04
N ILE A 27 6.48 -6.81 0.45
CA ILE A 27 5.90 -6.04 1.57
C ILE A 27 6.66 -6.22 2.87
N LYS A 28 7.16 -7.42 3.14
CA LYS A 28 8.01 -7.66 4.32
C LYS A 28 9.29 -6.81 4.32
N THR A 29 9.72 -6.26 3.19
CA THR A 29 10.84 -5.29 3.14
C THR A 29 10.47 -3.89 3.63
N ILE A 30 9.18 -3.59 3.78
CA ILE A 30 8.67 -2.32 4.27
C ILE A 30 8.66 -2.34 5.79
N GLN A 31 9.36 -1.39 6.39
CA GLN A 31 9.51 -1.32 7.85
C GLN A 31 8.17 -1.02 8.52
N GLY A 32 7.86 -1.76 9.57
CA GLY A 32 6.62 -1.62 10.33
C GLY A 32 5.40 -2.25 9.66
N SER A 33 5.56 -2.96 8.54
CA SER A 33 4.47 -3.72 7.94
C SER A 33 4.05 -4.91 8.81
N TYR A 34 2.74 -5.12 8.97
CA TYR A 34 2.21 -6.26 9.69
C TYR A 34 0.96 -6.83 9.00
N TRP A 35 0.76 -8.14 9.14
CA TRP A 35 -0.39 -8.83 8.54
C TRP A 35 -1.58 -8.80 9.49
N VAL A 36 -2.75 -8.41 8.98
CA VAL A 36 -4.02 -8.43 9.71
C VAL A 36 -4.89 -9.56 9.16
N SER A 37 -4.92 -10.68 9.87
CA SER A 37 -5.64 -11.90 9.47
C SER A 37 -7.15 -11.70 9.32
N LYS A 38 -7.73 -10.82 10.13
CA LYS A 38 -9.17 -10.50 10.11
C LYS A 38 -9.65 -9.99 8.75
N TYR A 39 -8.84 -9.14 8.10
CA TYR A 39 -9.17 -8.52 6.81
C TYR A 39 -8.34 -9.07 5.65
N ARG A 40 -7.41 -10.00 5.94
CA ARG A 40 -6.45 -10.56 4.97
C ARG A 40 -5.70 -9.47 4.20
N GLN A 41 -5.24 -8.46 4.93
CA GLN A 41 -4.52 -7.34 4.36
C GLN A 41 -3.27 -7.00 5.19
N TRP A 42 -2.29 -6.42 4.54
CA TRP A 42 -1.11 -5.88 5.18
C TRP A 42 -1.36 -4.45 5.59
N HIS A 43 -1.07 -4.13 6.85
CA HIS A 43 -1.09 -2.78 7.35
C HIS A 43 0.32 -2.23 7.38
N ILE A 44 0.46 -0.99 6.91
CA ILE A 44 1.75 -0.32 6.76
C ILE A 44 1.61 1.10 7.34
N PRO A 45 2.51 1.53 8.23
CA PRO A 45 2.53 2.89 8.73
C PRO A 45 2.61 3.88 7.56
N TYR A 46 1.68 4.82 7.51
CA TYR A 46 1.64 5.86 6.49
C TYR A 46 2.77 6.85 6.75
N THR A 47 3.86 6.68 6.01
CA THR A 47 4.95 7.64 5.88
C THR A 47 5.21 7.89 4.40
N ARG A 48 5.74 9.06 4.06
CA ARG A 48 6.06 9.39 2.66
C ARG A 48 7.04 8.36 2.07
N GLU A 49 8.01 7.93 2.85
CA GLU A 49 9.00 6.92 2.45
C GLU A 49 8.36 5.55 2.21
N ASN A 50 7.50 5.09 3.13
CA ASN A 50 6.81 3.81 2.97
C ASN A 50 5.85 3.83 1.78
N LEU A 51 5.13 4.93 1.57
CA LEU A 51 4.26 5.10 0.42
C LEU A 51 5.05 5.04 -0.89
N MET A 52 6.12 5.82 -1.01
CA MET A 52 6.98 5.81 -2.19
C MET A 52 7.59 4.43 -2.44
N LYS A 53 8.08 3.77 -1.39
CA LYS A 53 8.63 2.41 -1.47
C LYS A 53 7.56 1.41 -1.92
N LEU A 54 6.34 1.51 -1.39
CA LEU A 54 5.23 0.65 -1.74
C LEU A 54 4.84 0.79 -3.22
N LEU A 55 4.67 2.03 -3.69
CA LEU A 55 4.36 2.32 -5.09
C LEU A 55 5.48 1.84 -6.02
N HIS A 56 6.74 2.02 -5.62
CA HIS A 56 7.89 1.55 -6.39
C HIS A 56 8.01 0.02 -6.42
N LEU A 57 7.75 -0.68 -5.31
CA LEU A 57 7.80 -2.16 -5.25
C LEU A 57 6.75 -2.82 -6.16
N PHE A 58 5.65 -2.12 -6.40
CA PHE A 58 4.51 -2.60 -7.16
C PHE A 58 4.30 -1.84 -8.48
N SER A 59 5.28 -1.06 -8.93
CA SER A 59 5.14 -0.26 -10.17
C SER A 59 5.03 -1.10 -11.45
N ASP A 60 5.49 -2.35 -11.39
CA ASP A 60 5.38 -3.34 -12.48
C ASP A 60 4.03 -4.06 -12.48
N GLU A 61 3.19 -3.81 -11.46
CA GLU A 61 1.90 -4.48 -11.28
C GLU A 61 0.75 -3.48 -11.40
N GLU A 62 -0.44 -3.98 -11.74
CA GLU A 62 -1.64 -3.15 -11.75
C GLU A 62 -2.01 -2.78 -10.30
N ILE A 63 -1.92 -1.49 -9.95
CA ILE A 63 -2.31 -0.96 -8.64
C ILE A 63 -3.69 -0.32 -8.77
N CYS A 64 -4.64 -0.77 -7.95
CA CYS A 64 -5.89 -0.07 -7.70
C CYS A 64 -5.76 0.69 -6.39
N THR A 65 -5.79 2.01 -6.47
CA THR A 65 -5.88 2.88 -5.30
C THR A 65 -7.34 3.18 -4.96
N ASP A 66 -7.68 3.19 -3.68
CA ASP A 66 -8.97 3.72 -3.24
C ASP A 66 -9.04 5.24 -3.40
N ASP A 67 -10.25 5.78 -3.60
CA ASP A 67 -10.53 7.21 -3.81
C ASP A 67 -9.83 8.13 -2.79
N ALA A 68 -9.73 7.69 -1.53
CA ALA A 68 -9.09 8.47 -0.47
C ALA A 68 -7.57 8.66 -0.69
N LEU A 69 -6.90 7.66 -1.25
CA LEU A 69 -5.47 7.73 -1.54
C LEU A 69 -5.21 8.47 -2.86
N ASP A 70 -6.05 8.22 -3.87
CA ASP A 70 -5.98 8.88 -5.17
C ASP A 70 -6.11 10.40 -5.05
N ASN A 71 -7.17 10.87 -4.36
CA ASN A 71 -7.36 12.30 -4.07
C ASN A 71 -6.17 12.91 -3.32
N MET A 72 -5.55 12.16 -2.39
CA MET A 72 -4.39 12.62 -1.65
C MET A 72 -3.14 12.76 -2.53
N LEU A 73 -2.92 11.83 -3.46
CA LEU A 73 -1.81 11.89 -4.41
C LEU A 73 -1.97 13.08 -5.37
N MET A 74 -3.20 13.33 -5.84
CA MET A 74 -3.52 14.47 -6.71
C MET A 74 -3.29 15.82 -6.01
N MET A 75 -3.62 15.94 -4.72
CA MET A 75 -3.42 17.17 -3.93
C MET A 75 -1.95 17.51 -3.67
N LYS A 76 -1.03 16.52 -3.71
CA LYS A 76 0.40 16.74 -3.45
C LYS A 76 1.17 17.26 -4.67
N SER A 77 0.56 17.33 -5.85
CA SER A 77 1.20 17.79 -7.10
C SER A 77 1.10 19.31 -7.34
N GLN A 78 0.49 20.07 -6.42
CA GLN A 78 0.26 21.52 -6.57
C GLN A 78 1.19 22.43 -5.73
N TYR A 79 2.30 21.92 -5.19
CA TYR A 79 3.27 22.73 -4.43
C TYR A 79 4.71 22.49 -4.88
#